data_AF-A0A1V4VF02-F1
#
_entry.id   AF-A0A1V4VF02-F1
#
_cell.length_a   1.000
_cell.length_b   1.000
_cell.length_c   1.000
_cell.angle_alpha   90.00
_cell.angle_beta   90.00
_cell.angle_gamma   90.00
#
_symmetry.space_group_name_H-M   'P 1'
#
loop_
_entity.id
_entity.type
_entity.pdbx_description
1 polymer ?
#
loop_
_entity_poly.entity_id
_entity_poly.type
_entity_poly.pdbx_seq_one_letter_code
_entity_poly.pdbx_strand_id
1 'polypeptide(L)' 'MKIGVCGIACEKCPRMVKGKCPNGDEGCKPKDNKFCKISKCAFDKNISLCFDCPEFPCETTKQGPISFGYCTYISGKL' A
#
# COMPACT_ATOMS: atom_id res chain seq x y z
N MET A 1 -0.03 5.80 -14.83
CA MET A 1 -0.57 5.64 -13.46
C MET A 1 0.12 4.45 -12.83
N LYS A 2 0.76 4.62 -11.68
CA LYS A 2 1.58 3.58 -11.04
C LYS A 2 0.89 3.11 -9.77
N ILE A 3 0.58 1.82 -9.63
CA ILE A 3 -0.03 1.31 -8.41
C ILE A 3 1.07 0.80 -7.49
N GLY A 4 1.18 1.40 -6.30
CA GLY A 4 2.09 0.91 -5.28
C GLY A 4 1.54 -0.34 -4.59
N VAL A 5 2.40 -1.06 -3.87
CA VAL A 5 2.05 -2.24 -3.06
C VAL A 5 0.83 -2.06 -2.16
N CYS A 6 0.54 -0.84 -1.72
CA CYS A 6 -0.66 -0.50 -0.94
C CYS A 6 -1.97 -0.45 -1.74
N GLY A 7 -1.94 -0.67 -3.07
CA GLY A 7 -3.11 -0.63 -3.93
C GLY A 7 -3.54 0.77 -4.37
N ILE A 8 -2.78 1.83 -4.03
CA ILE A 8 -3.05 3.19 -4.49
C ILE A 8 -2.14 3.63 -5.61
N ALA A 9 -2.66 4.54 -6.43
CA ALA A 9 -1.88 5.37 -7.32
C ALA A 9 -0.74 6.07 -6.53
N CYS A 10 0.50 5.88 -6.98
CA CYS A 10 1.69 6.46 -6.37
C CYS A 10 1.60 7.99 -6.32
N GLU A 11 0.91 8.60 -7.27
CA GLU A 11 0.61 10.03 -7.36
C GLU A 11 -0.23 10.54 -6.19
N LYS A 12 -0.92 9.65 -5.46
CA LYS A 12 -1.65 9.96 -4.21
C LYS A 12 -0.87 9.59 -2.94
N CYS A 13 0.29 8.95 -3.07
CA CYS A 13 1.12 8.59 -1.91
C CYS A 13 1.72 9.85 -1.27
N PRO A 14 1.56 10.06 0.06
CA PRO A 14 2.09 11.25 0.73
C PRO A 14 3.60 11.44 0.58
N ARG A 15 4.40 10.36 0.45
CA ARG A 15 5.85 10.48 0.23
C ARG A 15 6.19 10.88 -1.19
N MET A 16 5.45 10.38 -2.18
CA MET A 16 5.66 10.74 -3.59
C MET A 16 5.28 12.21 -3.81
N VAL A 17 4.11 12.63 -3.32
CA VAL A 17 3.65 14.03 -3.38
C VAL A 17 4.65 14.99 -2.72
N LYS A 18 5.34 14.55 -1.66
CA LYS A 18 6.36 15.34 -0.96
C LYS A 18 7.78 15.23 -1.57
N GLY A 19 7.96 14.51 -2.68
CA GLY A 19 9.29 14.29 -3.29
C GLY A 19 10.25 13.45 -2.44
N LYS A 20 9.75 12.69 -1.46
CA LYS A 20 10.54 11.87 -0.51
C LYS A 20 10.40 10.38 -0.77
N CYS A 21 9.90 9.99 -1.94
CA CYS A 21 9.77 8.60 -2.33
C CYS A 21 11.14 8.08 -2.82
N PRO A 22 11.74 7.06 -2.17
CA PRO A 22 13.03 6.52 -2.61
C PRO A 22 12.92 5.72 -3.92
N ASN A 23 11.70 5.34 -4.32
CA ASN A 23 11.48 4.53 -5.52
C ASN A 23 11.09 5.38 -6.75
N GLY A 24 10.92 6.71 -6.57
CA GLY A 24 10.57 7.66 -7.63
C GLY A 24 9.57 7.10 -8.65
N ASP A 25 10.03 6.98 -9.88
CA ASP A 25 9.23 6.55 -11.02
C ASP A 25 8.98 5.05 -11.15
N GLU A 26 9.63 4.20 -10.36
CA GLU A 26 9.42 2.75 -10.41
C GLU A 26 8.16 2.31 -9.63
N GLY A 27 7.70 3.15 -8.69
CA GLY A 27 6.62 2.79 -7.77
C GLY A 27 7.08 1.89 -6.63
N CYS A 28 6.24 1.73 -5.60
CA CYS A 28 6.59 0.90 -4.46
C CYS A 28 6.26 -0.56 -4.71
N LYS A 29 7.27 -1.44 -4.66
CA LYS A 29 7.13 -2.90 -4.66
C LYS A 29 7.29 -3.48 -3.25
N PRO A 30 6.75 -4.67 -2.96
CA PRO A 30 7.04 -5.39 -1.72
C PRO A 30 8.55 -5.57 -1.56
N LYS A 31 9.06 -5.21 -0.39
CA LYS A 31 10.45 -5.44 0.05
C LYS A 31 10.52 -5.28 1.55
N ASP A 32 11.53 -5.88 2.17
CA ASP A 32 11.84 -5.58 3.57
C ASP A 32 12.17 -4.09 3.71
N ASN A 33 11.24 -3.35 4.32
CA ASN A 33 11.22 -1.90 4.29
C ASN A 33 10.97 -1.36 5.70
N LYS A 34 12.01 -0.78 6.29
CA LYS A 34 11.95 -0.17 7.63
C LYS A 34 11.02 1.05 7.71
N PHE A 35 10.70 1.68 6.58
CA PHE A 35 9.93 2.93 6.53
C PHE A 35 8.45 2.74 6.23
N CYS A 36 8.07 1.62 5.60
CA CYS A 36 6.70 1.37 5.17
C CYS A 36 6.25 0.00 5.67
N LYS A 37 5.43 0.00 6.74
CA LYS A 37 4.85 -1.23 7.30
C LYS A 37 4.05 -2.02 6.26
N ILE A 38 3.38 -1.35 5.32
CA ILE A 38 2.63 -2.02 4.24
C ILE A 38 3.59 -2.77 3.29
N SER A 39 4.68 -2.12 2.88
CA SER A 39 5.69 -2.73 2.01
C SER A 39 6.33 -3.96 2.65
N LYS A 40 6.64 -3.87 3.95
CA LYS A 40 7.18 -5.00 4.71
C LYS A 40 6.12 -6.10 4.88
N CYS A 41 4.89 -5.76 5.25
CA CYS A 41 3.80 -6.73 5.43
C CYS A 41 3.50 -7.51 4.14
N ALA A 42 3.45 -6.82 2.99
CA ALA A 42 3.26 -7.47 1.70
C ALA A 42 4.45 -8.37 1.32
N PHE A 43 5.68 -7.96 1.66
CA PHE A 43 6.88 -8.78 1.48
C PHE A 43 6.84 -10.04 2.35
N ASP A 44 6.53 -9.90 3.64
CA ASP A 44 6.44 -11.01 4.59
C ASP A 44 5.31 -12.00 4.22
N LYS A 45 4.21 -11.49 3.65
CA LYS A 45 3.08 -12.30 3.14
C LYS A 45 3.29 -12.80 1.71
N ASN A 46 4.39 -12.42 1.05
CA ASN A 46 4.69 -12.75 -0.34
C ASN A 46 3.55 -12.41 -1.32
N ILE A 47 2.97 -11.21 -1.20
CA ILE A 47 1.91 -10.69 -2.08
C ILE A 47 2.38 -9.42 -2.81
N SER A 48 1.88 -9.20 -4.02
CA SER A 48 2.27 -8.05 -4.84
C SER A 48 1.54 -6.78 -4.45
N LEU A 49 0.24 -6.89 -4.15
CA LEU A 49 -0.62 -5.78 -3.75
C LEU A 49 -1.39 -6.13 -2.48
N CYS A 50 -1.78 -5.12 -1.71
CA CYS A 50 -2.67 -5.31 -0.57
C CYS A 50 -4.01 -5.95 -0.95
N PHE A 51 -4.50 -5.75 -2.18
CA PHE A 51 -5.75 -6.35 -2.65
C PHE A 51 -5.65 -7.87 -2.84
N ASP A 52 -4.44 -8.40 -3.00
CA ASP A 52 -4.21 -9.85 -3.05
C ASP A 52 -4.22 -10.48 -1.66
N CYS A 53 -4.24 -9.68 -0.59
CA CYS A 53 -4.31 -10.18 0.78
C CYS A 53 -5.74 -10.65 1.10
N PRO A 54 -5.94 -11.92 1.51
CA PRO A 54 -7.27 -12.43 1.87
C PRO A 54 -7.94 -11.65 3.01
N GLU A 55 -7.11 -11.12 3.90
CA GLU A 55 -7.52 -10.31 5.05
C GLU A 55 -7.76 -8.84 4.69
N PHE A 56 -7.60 -8.43 3.44
CA PHE A 56 -7.83 -7.04 3.04
C PHE A 56 -9.31 -6.66 3.19
N PRO A 57 -9.63 -5.50 3.79
CA PRO A 57 -8.73 -4.57 4.48
C PRO A 57 -8.37 -5.05 5.91
N CYS A 58 -7.09 -5.02 6.28
CA CYS A 58 -6.58 -5.55 7.56
C CYS A 58 -6.08 -4.44 8.52
N GLU A 59 -5.65 -4.81 9.74
CA GLU A 59 -5.09 -3.87 10.74
C GLU A 59 -3.94 -3.01 10.20
N THR A 60 -3.08 -3.58 9.35
CA THR A 60 -1.98 -2.81 8.74
C THR A 60 -2.51 -1.71 7.83
N THR A 61 -3.62 -1.95 7.13
CA THR A 61 -4.25 -0.93 6.27
C THR A 61 -4.95 0.17 7.07
N LYS A 62 -5.39 -0.09 8.31
CA LYS A 62 -5.91 0.95 9.23
C LYS A 62 -4.86 2.00 9.60
N GLN A 63 -3.60 1.56 9.72
CA GLN A 63 -2.45 2.44 10.00
C GLN A 63 -1.80 2.99 8.72
N GLY A 64 -2.35 2.63 7.56
CA GLY A 64 -1.83 3.00 6.26
C GLY A 64 -2.10 4.45 5.87
N PRO A 65 -1.55 4.90 4.72
CA PRO A 65 -1.80 6.23 4.20
C PRO A 65 -3.20 6.38 3.56
N ILE A 66 -4.03 5.34 3.58
CA ILE A 66 -5.34 5.27 2.94
C ILE A 66 -6.38 5.17 4.05
N SER A 67 -7.48 5.93 3.96
CA SER A 67 -8.59 5.79 4.89
C SER A 67 -9.11 4.36 4.89
N PHE A 68 -9.28 3.78 6.08
CA PHE A 68 -9.81 2.42 6.21
C PHE A 68 -11.20 2.28 5.60
N GLY A 69 -12.06 3.31 5.72
CA GLY A 69 -13.38 3.30 5.07
C GLY A 69 -13.31 3.19 3.55
N TYR A 70 -12.30 3.81 2.93
CA TYR A 70 -12.05 3.65 1.50
C TYR A 70 -11.57 2.23 1.16
N CYS A 71 -10.68 1.66 2.00
CA CYS A 71 -10.25 0.27 1.85
C CYS A 71 -11.43 -0.73 1.97
N THR A 72 -12.40 -0.46 2.84
CA THR A 72 -13.64 -1.26 2.95
C THR A 72 -14.52 -1.11 1.71
N TYR A 73 -14.73 0.12 1.23
CA TYR A 73 -15.52 0.36 0.03
C TYR A 73 -14.97 -0.40 -1.19
N ILE A 74 -13.66 -0.33 -1.43
CA ILE A 74 -13.03 -0.98 -2.60
C ILE A 74 -12.88 -2.50 -2.46
N SER A 75 -12.97 -3.06 -1.24
CA SER A 75 -12.91 -4.52 -1.07
C SER A 75 -14.21 -5.22 -1.43
N GLY A 76 -15.31 -4.48 -1.60
CA GLY A 76 -16.63 -5.04 -1.90
C GLY A 76 -17.22 -5.86 -0.75
N LYS A 77 -16.64 -5.81 0.45
CA LYS A 77 -17.09 -6.56 1.65
C LYS A 77 -18.17 -5.81 2.46
N LEU A 78 -19.09 -5.13 1.78
CA LEU A 78 -20.26 -4.48 2.41
C LEU A 78 -21.35 -5.49 2.74
#